data_AF-A0A8J8DGC3-F1
#
_entry.id   AF-A0A8J8DGC3-F1
#
_cell.length_a   1.000
_cell.length_b   1.000
_cell.length_c   1.000
_cell.angle_alpha   90.00
_cell.angle_beta   90.00
_cell.angle_gamma   90.00
#
_symmetry.space_group_name_H-M   'P 1'
#
loop_
_entity.id
_entity.type
_entity.pdbx_description
1 polymer ?
#
loop_
_entity_poly.entity_id
_entity_poly.type
_entity_poly.pdbx_seq_one_letter_code
_entity_poly.pdbx_strand_id
1 'polypeptide(L)'
;MGRILKASLFLVVASLALVSFLILSSGEKYPIEVEAHFSSPLEFEGAELMAGYPNEVTHVALFKFRRSDGSRRDFRLVKAFDLPVDYVVAEIRDGDTFYCRASFEDGRFVIRDKNCSSTLEDALKRRITLSSCINGTYLGYKVERGSIVYFLFQASNETTCVNESVEVLGRTWGVFAEITGTNGTLLCQVEVINGMYLTDEVVRINKEGCRVEN
;
A
#
# COMPACT_ATOMS: atom_id res chain seq x y z
N MET A 1 -44.65 6.00 -42.38
CA MET A 1 -44.07 6.78 -41.25
C MET A 1 -43.87 5.97 -39.97
N GLY A 2 -44.83 5.18 -39.47
CA GLY A 2 -44.71 4.51 -38.16
C GLY A 2 -43.62 3.43 -38.00
N ARG A 3 -43.21 2.72 -39.07
CA ARG A 3 -42.14 1.70 -39.01
C ARG A 3 -40.73 2.31 -38.90
N ILE A 4 -40.48 3.41 -39.62
CA ILE A 4 -39.20 4.11 -39.62
C ILE A 4 -38.97 4.76 -38.25
N LEU A 5 -40.03 5.33 -37.65
CA LEU A 5 -39.98 5.94 -36.33
C LEU A 5 -39.67 4.92 -35.20
N LYS A 6 -40.18 3.69 -35.32
CA LYS A 6 -39.90 2.61 -34.35
C LYS A 6 -38.48 2.07 -34.47
N ALA A 7 -37.99 1.95 -35.70
CA ALA A 7 -36.62 1.51 -35.97
C ALA A 7 -35.58 2.54 -35.48
N SER A 8 -35.83 3.84 -35.67
CA SER A 8 -34.98 4.90 -35.14
C SER A 8 -35.01 4.98 -33.61
N LEU A 9 -36.18 4.82 -32.99
CA LEU A 9 -36.30 4.79 -31.52
C LEU A 9 -35.53 3.59 -30.92
N PHE A 10 -35.64 2.42 -31.54
CA PHE A 10 -34.91 1.23 -31.09
C PHE A 10 -33.39 1.42 -31.20
N LEU A 11 -32.91 2.01 -32.30
CA LEU A 11 -31.50 2.33 -32.49
C LEU A 11 -30.99 3.30 -31.42
N VAL A 12 -31.75 4.35 -31.10
CA VAL A 12 -31.35 5.31 -30.05
C VAL A 12 -31.26 4.63 -28.69
N VAL A 13 -32.24 3.79 -28.33
CA VAL A 13 -32.23 3.07 -27.03
C VAL A 13 -31.09 2.06 -26.96
N ALA A 14 -30.86 1.29 -28.03
CA ALA A 14 -29.75 0.34 -28.11
C ALA A 14 -28.39 1.05 -28.03
N SER A 15 -28.25 2.20 -28.70
CA SER A 15 -27.03 3.01 -28.66
C SER A 15 -26.78 3.56 -27.26
N LEU A 16 -27.82 4.08 -26.59
CA LEU A 16 -27.71 4.57 -25.22
C LEU A 16 -27.30 3.44 -24.27
N ALA A 17 -27.94 2.27 -24.37
CA ALA A 17 -27.61 1.12 -23.54
C ALA A 17 -26.17 0.66 -23.77
N LEU A 18 -25.70 0.64 -25.03
CA LEU A 18 -24.33 0.29 -25.37
C LEU A 18 -23.33 1.32 -24.81
N VAL A 19 -23.62 2.62 -24.94
CA VAL A 19 -22.77 3.70 -24.41
C VAL A 19 -22.74 3.67 -22.87
N SER A 20 -23.88 3.49 -22.21
CA SER A 20 -23.95 3.32 -20.76
C SER A 20 -23.18 2.09 -20.31
N PHE A 21 -23.29 0.96 -21.03
CA PHE A 21 -22.53 -0.25 -20.74
C PHE A 21 -21.02 -0.04 -20.93
N LEU A 22 -20.61 0.67 -21.99
CA LEU A 22 -19.22 1.02 -22.25
C LEU A 22 -18.64 1.92 -21.15
N ILE A 23 -19.40 2.94 -20.71
CA ILE A 23 -19.02 3.84 -19.61
C ILE A 23 -18.92 3.06 -18.29
N LEU A 24 -19.87 2.17 -18.01
CA LEU A 24 -19.86 1.31 -16.81
C LEU A 24 -18.73 0.26 -16.85
N SER A 25 -18.35 -0.22 -18.02
CA SER A 25 -17.25 -1.18 -18.23
C SER A 25 -15.87 -0.54 -18.26
N SER A 26 -15.80 0.77 -18.49
CA SER A 26 -14.59 1.58 -18.43
C SER A 26 -14.34 2.03 -17.00
N GLY A 27 -14.16 1.07 -16.08
CA GLY A 27 -13.63 1.37 -14.76
C GLY A 27 -12.35 2.19 -14.89
N GLU A 28 -12.16 3.17 -14.00
CA GLU A 28 -10.93 3.97 -13.97
C GLU A 28 -9.74 3.01 -13.90
N LYS A 29 -8.80 3.18 -14.84
CA LYS A 29 -7.59 2.37 -14.90
C LYS A 29 -6.42 3.19 -14.38
N TYR A 30 -5.64 2.60 -13.48
CA TYR A 30 -4.48 3.23 -12.87
C TYR A 30 -3.21 2.72 -13.57
N PRO A 31 -2.63 3.48 -14.52
CA PRO A 31 -1.40 3.08 -15.17
C PRO A 31 -0.23 3.20 -14.21
N ILE A 32 0.62 2.20 -14.19
CA ILE A 32 1.92 2.22 -13.53
C ILE A 32 3.02 1.94 -14.55
N GLU A 33 4.08 2.73 -14.46
CA GLU A 33 5.30 2.54 -15.22
C GLU A 33 6.37 1.94 -14.31
N VAL A 34 6.94 0.83 -14.77
CA VAL A 34 7.96 0.06 -14.06
C VAL A 34 9.21 -0.04 -14.91
N GLU A 35 10.32 0.45 -14.36
CA GLU A 35 11.67 0.22 -14.87
C GLU A 35 12.32 -0.86 -14.01
N ALA A 36 12.75 -1.98 -14.59
CA ALA A 36 13.36 -3.08 -13.85
C ALA A 36 14.73 -3.43 -14.40
N HIS A 37 15.71 -3.56 -13.51
CA HIS A 37 17.11 -3.78 -13.82
C HIS A 37 17.64 -4.97 -13.03
N PHE A 38 17.89 -6.08 -13.72
CA PHE A 38 18.32 -7.34 -13.12
C PHE A 38 19.76 -7.67 -13.48
N SER A 39 20.49 -8.27 -12.55
CA SER A 39 21.87 -8.72 -12.73
C SER A 39 21.96 -9.92 -13.68
N SER A 40 20.89 -10.71 -13.73
CA SER A 40 20.81 -11.98 -14.43
C SER A 40 19.72 -11.91 -15.52
N PRO A 41 19.87 -12.57 -16.68
CA PRO A 41 18.82 -12.55 -17.70
C PRO A 41 17.52 -13.20 -17.23
N LEU A 42 16.41 -12.50 -17.47
CA LEU A 42 15.07 -12.92 -17.10
C LEU A 42 14.11 -12.85 -18.31
N GLU A 43 12.93 -13.44 -18.15
CA GLU A 43 11.78 -13.33 -19.02
C GLU A 43 10.61 -12.77 -18.20
N PHE A 44 9.85 -11.84 -18.77
CA PHE A 44 8.65 -11.29 -18.13
C PHE A 44 7.46 -12.19 -18.44
N GLU A 45 6.85 -12.77 -17.41
CA GLU A 45 5.74 -13.72 -17.54
C GLU A 45 4.37 -13.05 -17.43
N GLY A 46 4.29 -11.87 -16.81
CA GLY A 46 3.03 -11.17 -16.63
C GLY A 46 3.01 -10.31 -15.38
N ALA A 47 1.89 -9.62 -15.17
CA ALA A 47 1.67 -8.84 -13.96
C ALA A 47 0.24 -9.08 -13.46
N GLU A 48 0.07 -9.09 -12.14
CA GLU A 48 -1.22 -9.26 -11.49
C GLU A 48 -1.42 -8.22 -10.37
N LEU A 49 -2.68 -7.92 -10.08
CA LEU A 49 -3.07 -7.09 -8.95
C LEU A 49 -3.52 -7.98 -7.80
N MET A 50 -2.85 -7.86 -6.66
CA MET A 50 -3.27 -8.45 -5.40
C MET A 50 -4.01 -7.37 -4.59
N ALA A 51 -5.32 -7.27 -4.83
CA ALA A 51 -6.18 -6.32 -4.13
C ALA A 51 -6.50 -6.81 -2.71
N GLY A 52 -6.28 -5.97 -1.71
CA GLY A 52 -6.57 -6.28 -0.32
C GLY A 52 -5.53 -7.18 0.34
N TYR A 53 -4.30 -7.18 -0.17
CA TYR A 53 -3.19 -7.97 0.35
C TYR A 53 -2.03 -7.05 0.78
N PRO A 54 -1.44 -7.25 1.98
CA PRO A 54 -1.74 -8.28 2.96
C PRO A 54 -2.93 -7.92 3.88
N ASN A 55 -3.51 -6.73 3.69
CA ASN A 55 -4.67 -6.26 4.42
C ASN A 55 -5.64 -5.52 3.48
N GLU A 56 -6.86 -5.29 3.96
CA GLU A 56 -7.98 -4.78 3.16
C GLU A 56 -7.74 -3.42 2.46
N VAL A 57 -6.76 -2.64 2.92
CA VAL A 57 -6.44 -1.31 2.37
C VAL A 57 -5.17 -1.30 1.51
N THR A 58 -4.49 -2.43 1.36
CA THR A 58 -3.25 -2.53 0.58
C THR A 58 -3.50 -3.17 -0.78
N HIS A 59 -2.94 -2.59 -1.82
CA HIS A 59 -3.00 -3.09 -3.20
C HIS A 59 -1.59 -3.25 -3.75
N VAL A 60 -1.24 -4.47 -4.15
CA VAL A 60 0.11 -4.80 -4.66
C VAL A 60 0.03 -5.17 -6.13
N ALA A 61 0.82 -4.50 -6.97
CA ALA A 61 1.08 -4.95 -8.34
C ALA A 61 2.31 -5.87 -8.35
N LEU A 62 2.08 -7.15 -8.60
CA LEU A 62 3.12 -8.17 -8.64
C LEU A 62 3.52 -8.43 -10.09
N PHE A 63 4.76 -8.10 -10.45
CA PHE A 63 5.35 -8.36 -11.77
C PHE A 63 6.16 -9.65 -11.71
N LYS A 64 5.81 -10.61 -12.55
CA LYS A 64 6.37 -11.96 -12.52
C LYS A 64 7.47 -12.10 -13.57
N PHE A 65 8.62 -12.55 -13.10
CA PHE A 65 9.80 -12.81 -13.92
C PHE A 65 10.31 -14.21 -13.65
N ARG A 66 10.88 -14.83 -14.68
CA ARG A 66 11.54 -16.13 -14.59
C ARG A 66 12.93 -16.06 -15.18
N ARG A 67 13.86 -16.81 -14.61
CA ARG A 67 15.19 -17.05 -15.19
C ARG A 67 15.07 -17.45 -16.66
N SER A 68 15.89 -16.82 -17.51
CA SER A 68 15.97 -17.18 -18.93
C SER A 68 17.41 -17.37 -19.36
N ASP A 69 17.62 -18.18 -20.40
CA ASP A 69 18.91 -18.32 -21.09
C ASP A 69 19.16 -17.17 -22.09
N GLY A 70 18.25 -16.18 -22.13
CA GLY A 70 18.36 -15.02 -23.00
C GLY A 70 19.40 -14.01 -22.52
N SER A 71 19.38 -12.82 -23.11
CA SER A 71 20.28 -11.71 -22.74
C SER A 71 19.57 -10.54 -22.06
N ARG A 72 18.24 -10.55 -21.98
CA ARG A 72 17.46 -9.40 -21.50
C ARG A 72 17.53 -9.29 -19.98
N ARG A 73 18.04 -8.15 -19.52
CA ARG A 73 18.21 -7.80 -18.11
C ARG A 73 17.42 -6.56 -17.70
N ASP A 74 17.13 -5.70 -18.67
CA ASP A 74 16.41 -4.46 -18.47
C ASP A 74 15.01 -4.53 -19.08
N PHE A 75 14.04 -4.03 -18.32
CA PHE A 75 12.63 -4.00 -18.69
C PHE A 75 12.07 -2.61 -18.43
N ARG A 76 11.26 -2.14 -19.38
CA ARG A 76 10.37 -1.00 -19.21
C ARG A 76 8.97 -1.48 -19.52
N LEU A 77 8.13 -1.53 -18.49
CA LEU A 77 6.82 -2.14 -18.53
C LEU A 77 5.79 -1.11 -18.11
N VAL A 78 4.70 -1.03 -18.87
CA VAL A 78 3.54 -0.22 -18.52
C VAL A 78 2.35 -1.15 -18.37
N LYS A 79 1.70 -1.09 -17.21
CA LYS A 79 0.51 -1.89 -16.91
C LYS A 79 -0.55 -1.03 -16.25
N ALA A 80 -1.79 -1.29 -16.58
CA ALA A 80 -2.94 -0.57 -16.07
C ALA A 80 -3.78 -1.51 -15.20
N PHE A 81 -4.12 -1.06 -13.99
CA PHE A 81 -4.84 -1.84 -12.99
C PHE A 81 -6.18 -1.21 -12.65
N ASP A 82 -7.10 -2.03 -12.12
CA ASP A 82 -8.45 -1.61 -11.74
C ASP A 82 -8.52 -0.82 -10.43
N LEU A 83 -7.44 -0.82 -9.64
CA LEU A 83 -7.34 -0.11 -8.37
C LEU A 83 -6.01 0.64 -8.30
N PRO A 84 -5.93 1.72 -7.51
CA PRO A 84 -4.66 2.38 -7.23
C PRO A 84 -3.73 1.39 -6.53
N VAL A 85 -2.46 1.37 -6.96
CA VAL A 85 -1.46 0.45 -6.43
C VAL A 85 -0.65 1.16 -5.35
N ASP A 86 -0.51 0.55 -4.19
CA ASP A 86 0.36 1.04 -3.12
C ASP A 86 1.79 0.52 -3.31
N TYR A 87 1.95 -0.77 -3.59
CA TYR A 87 3.26 -1.40 -3.75
C TYR A 87 3.43 -2.03 -5.13
N VAL A 88 4.61 -1.85 -5.71
CA VAL A 88 5.07 -2.61 -6.88
C VAL A 88 6.16 -3.57 -6.43
N VAL A 89 6.01 -4.84 -6.76
CA VAL A 89 6.97 -5.90 -6.39
C VAL A 89 7.27 -6.77 -7.61
N ALA A 90 8.54 -7.10 -7.84
CA ALA A 90 8.92 -8.17 -8.75
C ALA A 90 8.98 -9.51 -8.00
N GLU A 91 8.23 -10.50 -8.46
CA GLU A 91 8.46 -11.91 -8.17
C GLU A 91 9.44 -12.46 -9.19
N ILE A 92 10.60 -12.94 -8.74
CA ILE A 92 11.66 -13.49 -9.61
C ILE A 92 11.84 -14.96 -9.26
N ARG A 93 11.62 -15.84 -10.24
CA ARG A 93 11.87 -17.29 -10.11
C ARG A 93 13.21 -17.64 -10.76
N ASP A 94 14.25 -17.83 -9.95
CA ASP A 94 15.61 -18.20 -10.35
C ASP A 94 16.13 -19.35 -9.47
N GLY A 95 15.55 -20.54 -9.67
CA GLY A 95 15.69 -21.67 -8.75
C GLY A 95 14.78 -21.49 -7.54
N ASP A 96 15.14 -20.55 -6.66
CA ASP A 96 14.28 -20.05 -5.58
C ASP A 96 13.48 -18.83 -6.05
N THR A 97 12.41 -18.50 -5.31
CA THR A 97 11.58 -17.32 -5.56
C THR A 97 12.01 -16.17 -4.67
N PHE A 98 12.23 -14.99 -5.26
CA PHE A 98 12.58 -13.76 -4.56
C PHE A 98 11.60 -12.64 -4.87
N TYR A 99 11.44 -11.71 -3.93
CA TYR A 99 10.52 -10.59 -4.01
C TYR A 99 11.27 -9.27 -3.85
N CYS A 100 11.34 -8.49 -4.92
CA CYS A 100 12.04 -7.20 -4.92
C CYS A 100 11.02 -6.06 -4.97
N ARG A 101 10.87 -5.33 -3.86
CA ARG A 101 10.01 -4.15 -3.82
C ARG A 101 10.63 -3.02 -4.64
N ALA A 102 9.82 -2.38 -5.49
CA ALA A 102 10.23 -1.20 -6.24
C ALA A 102 10.43 0.02 -5.32
N SER A 103 11.42 0.85 -5.62
CA SER A 103 11.50 2.22 -5.13
C SER A 103 10.70 3.15 -6.04
N PHE A 104 10.16 4.24 -5.49
CA PHE A 104 9.52 5.29 -6.29
C PHE A 104 10.51 6.44 -6.51
N GLU A 105 10.92 6.63 -7.76
CA GLU A 105 11.98 7.56 -8.16
C GLU A 105 11.49 8.37 -9.37
N ASP A 106 11.57 9.70 -9.34
CA ASP A 106 11.19 10.58 -10.46
C ASP A 106 9.82 10.30 -11.10
N GLY A 107 8.83 9.86 -10.31
CA GLY A 107 7.47 9.59 -10.79
C GLY A 107 7.23 8.18 -11.35
N ARG A 108 8.20 7.27 -11.24
CA ARG A 108 8.13 5.88 -11.74
C ARG A 108 8.56 4.89 -10.67
N PHE A 109 8.13 3.64 -10.83
CA PHE A 109 8.58 2.53 -9.98
C PHE A 109 9.83 1.91 -10.57
N VAL A 110 10.89 1.79 -9.77
CA VAL A 110 12.17 1.22 -10.19
C VAL A 110 12.48 -0.03 -9.37
N ILE A 111 12.69 -1.15 -10.05
CA ILE A 111 13.05 -2.43 -9.47
C ILE A 111 14.52 -2.70 -9.75
N ARG A 112 15.27 -3.05 -8.72
CA ARG A 112 16.67 -3.46 -8.83
C ARG A 112 16.86 -4.71 -7.97
N ASP A 113 17.82 -5.56 -8.31
CA ASP A 113 18.20 -6.75 -7.51
C ASP A 113 18.69 -6.44 -6.09
N LYS A 114 18.76 -5.17 -5.71
CA LYS A 114 19.17 -4.76 -4.37
C LYS A 114 17.96 -4.80 -3.44
N ASN A 115 18.12 -5.42 -2.27
CA ASN A 115 17.12 -5.50 -1.21
C ASN A 115 15.90 -6.38 -1.54
N CYS A 116 16.10 -7.47 -2.28
CA CYS A 116 15.08 -8.49 -2.45
C CYS A 116 14.93 -9.35 -1.18
N SER A 117 13.71 -9.81 -0.92
CA SER A 117 13.36 -10.66 0.21
C SER A 117 13.00 -12.07 -0.25
N SER A 118 13.14 -13.06 0.62
CA SER A 118 12.73 -14.45 0.36
C SER A 118 11.22 -14.65 0.38
N THR A 119 10.47 -13.74 0.99
CA THR A 119 9.00 -13.77 1.06
C THR A 119 8.41 -12.45 0.58
N LEU A 120 7.16 -12.50 0.10
CA LEU A 120 6.43 -11.30 -0.30
C LEU A 120 6.12 -10.42 0.92
N GLU A 121 5.80 -11.04 2.06
CA GLU A 121 5.53 -10.37 3.32
C GLU A 121 6.73 -9.56 3.78
N ASP A 122 7.95 -10.10 3.71
CA ASP A 122 9.17 -9.36 4.06
C ASP A 122 9.43 -8.21 3.09
N ALA A 123 9.13 -8.37 1.79
CA ALA A 123 9.24 -7.28 0.82
C ALA A 123 8.22 -6.14 1.09
N LEU A 124 7.08 -6.45 1.71
CA LEU A 124 6.02 -5.51 2.07
C LEU A 124 6.13 -5.00 3.51
N LYS A 125 7.07 -5.55 4.28
CA LYS A 125 7.31 -5.16 5.67
C LYS A 125 7.95 -3.77 5.72
N ARG A 126 7.53 -3.00 6.70
CA ARG A 126 8.10 -1.70 7.04
C ARG A 126 8.00 -1.47 8.53
N ARG A 127 8.77 -0.50 9.01
CA ARG A 127 8.85 -0.14 10.42
C ARG A 127 8.21 1.22 10.67
N ILE A 128 7.36 1.31 11.68
CA ILE A 128 6.86 2.58 12.21
C ILE A 128 7.47 2.78 13.59
N THR A 129 8.21 3.86 13.76
CA THR A 129 8.89 4.18 15.02
C THR A 129 8.19 5.36 15.68
N LEU A 130 7.65 5.13 16.87
CA LEU A 130 7.12 6.19 17.70
C LEU A 130 8.26 6.87 18.47
N SER A 131 8.45 8.15 18.23
CA SER A 131 9.38 9.00 18.95
C SER A 131 8.62 10.12 19.67
N SER A 132 8.32 9.97 20.96
CA SER A 132 7.50 10.94 21.71
C SER A 132 7.72 10.90 23.22
N CYS A 133 7.58 12.05 23.88
CA CYS A 133 7.55 12.17 25.33
C CYS A 133 6.16 12.62 25.80
N ILE A 134 5.52 11.82 26.66
CA ILE A 134 4.18 12.12 27.21
C ILE A 134 4.11 11.82 28.71
N ASN A 135 3.16 12.46 29.40
CA ASN A 135 2.85 12.19 30.80
C ASN A 135 2.01 10.90 30.89
N GLY A 136 2.69 9.78 31.02
CA GLY A 136 2.12 8.44 30.94
C GLY A 136 3.19 7.37 30.90
N THR A 137 2.78 6.13 31.09
CA THR A 137 3.61 4.94 30.99
C THR A 137 3.31 4.25 29.66
N TYR A 138 4.35 3.94 28.88
CA TYR A 138 4.19 3.18 27.64
C TYR A 138 3.91 1.71 27.95
N LEU A 139 2.85 1.17 27.35
CA LEU A 139 2.41 -0.21 27.57
C LEU A 139 2.77 -1.15 26.41
N GLY A 140 3.21 -0.60 25.28
CA GLY A 140 3.47 -1.36 24.06
C GLY A 140 2.61 -0.89 22.89
N TYR A 141 2.33 -1.80 21.96
CA TYR A 141 1.50 -1.52 20.79
C TYR A 141 0.54 -2.66 20.49
N LYS A 142 -0.51 -2.36 19.73
CA LYS A 142 -1.39 -3.35 19.08
C LYS A 142 -1.59 -2.99 17.61
N VAL A 143 -1.77 -4.00 16.77
CA VAL A 143 -2.14 -3.84 15.36
C VAL A 143 -3.51 -4.49 15.16
N GLU A 144 -4.54 -3.67 14.94
CA GLU A 144 -5.90 -4.14 14.70
C GLU A 144 -6.16 -4.29 13.20
N ARG A 145 -6.89 -5.35 12.83
CA ARG A 145 -7.26 -5.68 11.44
C ARG A 145 -6.08 -5.69 10.45
N GLY A 146 -4.86 -5.87 10.95
CA GLY A 146 -3.63 -5.87 10.15
C GLY A 146 -3.26 -4.53 9.51
N SER A 147 -3.96 -3.43 9.83
CA SER A 147 -3.77 -2.13 9.17
C SER A 147 -3.91 -0.92 10.08
N ILE A 148 -4.39 -1.07 11.32
CA ILE A 148 -4.53 0.05 12.28
C ILE A 148 -3.53 -0.16 13.42
N VAL A 149 -2.61 0.78 13.59
CA VAL A 149 -1.58 0.71 14.63
C VAL A 149 -1.96 1.61 15.80
N TYR A 150 -1.91 1.05 17.01
CA TYR A 150 -2.09 1.82 18.25
C TYR A 150 -0.87 1.66 19.13
N PHE A 151 -0.24 2.77 19.49
CA PHE A 151 0.74 2.85 20.58
C PHE A 151 0.00 3.11 21.89
N LEU A 152 0.18 2.23 22.87
CA LEU A 152 -0.64 2.18 24.07
C LEU A 152 0.06 2.85 25.24
N PHE A 153 -0.68 3.68 25.96
CA PHE A 153 -0.18 4.39 27.13
C PHE A 153 -1.21 4.39 28.26
N GLN A 154 -0.71 4.31 29.49
CA GLN A 154 -1.47 4.61 30.70
C GLN A 154 -1.15 6.04 31.13
N ALA A 155 -2.15 6.90 31.30
CA ALA A 155 -1.94 8.25 31.82
C ALA A 155 -1.33 8.20 33.23
N SER A 156 -0.30 9.01 33.45
CA SER A 156 0.42 9.10 34.72
C SER A 156 0.99 10.51 34.90
N ASN A 157 1.43 10.85 36.12
CA ASN A 157 2.10 12.13 36.39
C ASN A 157 3.59 12.13 36.00
N GLU A 158 4.13 10.98 35.61
CA GLU A 158 5.52 10.83 35.17
C GLU A 158 5.60 10.93 33.65
N THR A 159 6.66 11.58 33.16
CA THR A 159 6.92 11.69 31.71
C THR A 159 7.74 10.49 31.24
N THR A 160 7.20 9.71 30.30
CA THR A 160 7.95 8.68 29.58
C THR A 160 8.27 9.17 28.17
N CYS A 161 9.54 9.04 27.78
CA CYS A 161 9.99 9.22 26.40
C CYS A 161 10.16 7.85 25.74
N VAL A 162 9.47 7.65 24.62
CA VAL A 162 9.44 6.41 23.86
C VAL A 162 10.18 6.62 22.55
N ASN A 163 10.99 5.62 22.17
CA ASN A 163 11.59 5.47 20.86
C ASN A 163 11.48 4.00 20.45
N GLU A 164 10.24 3.58 20.18
CA GLU A 164 9.89 2.17 20.01
C GLU A 164 9.31 1.93 18.61
N SER A 165 9.63 0.76 18.06
CA SER A 165 9.29 0.42 16.69
C SER A 165 8.31 -0.74 16.62
N VAL A 166 7.36 -0.65 15.70
CA VAL A 166 6.48 -1.75 15.31
C VAL A 166 6.69 -2.08 13.84
N GLU A 167 6.74 -3.37 13.53
CA GLU A 167 6.75 -3.85 12.16
C GLU A 167 5.31 -4.03 11.67
N VAL A 168 5.02 -3.49 10.49
CA VAL A 168 3.71 -3.59 9.85
C VAL A 168 3.88 -4.12 8.43
N LEU A 169 2.85 -4.82 7.97
CA LEU A 169 2.80 -5.36 6.61
C LEU A 169 1.88 -4.50 5.76
N GLY A 170 2.42 -3.97 4.67
CA GLY A 170 1.68 -3.15 3.73
C GLY A 170 1.27 -1.77 4.28
N ARG A 171 0.20 -1.24 3.71
CA ARG A 171 -0.35 0.07 4.01
C ARG A 171 -1.13 0.02 5.32
N THR A 172 -1.00 1.06 6.14
CA THR A 172 -1.83 1.22 7.33
C THR A 172 -3.02 2.10 7.02
N TRP A 173 -4.21 1.75 7.51
CA TRP A 173 -5.36 2.63 7.54
C TRP A 173 -5.04 3.87 8.39
N GLY A 174 -4.42 3.65 9.55
CA GLY A 174 -4.02 4.73 10.44
C GLY A 174 -3.05 4.29 11.54
N VAL A 175 -2.41 5.29 12.14
CA VAL A 175 -1.48 5.13 13.25
C VAL A 175 -1.91 6.11 14.33
N PHE A 176 -2.07 5.62 15.55
CA PHE A 176 -2.63 6.37 16.67
C PHE A 176 -1.85 6.10 17.95
N ALA A 177 -2.00 7.01 18.92
CA ALA A 177 -1.66 6.74 20.30
C ALA A 177 -2.95 6.69 21.13
N GLU A 178 -3.14 5.61 21.86
CA GLU A 178 -4.26 5.38 22.77
C GLU A 178 -3.75 5.62 24.20
N ILE A 179 -4.30 6.61 24.88
CA ILE A 179 -3.90 7.00 26.24
C ILE A 179 -5.09 6.77 27.18
N THR A 180 -5.03 5.70 27.96
CA THR A 180 -6.07 5.35 28.94
C THR A 180 -5.83 6.10 30.25
N GLY A 181 -6.82 6.84 30.73
CA GLY A 181 -6.80 7.52 32.02
C GLY A 181 -8.02 7.21 32.88
N THR A 182 -8.09 7.81 34.06
CA THR A 182 -9.24 7.64 34.96
C THR A 182 -10.55 8.23 34.41
N ASN A 183 -10.44 9.19 33.49
CA ASN A 183 -11.56 9.92 32.90
C ASN A 183 -11.92 9.41 31.50
N GLY A 184 -11.43 8.22 31.11
CA GLY A 184 -11.65 7.62 29.79
C GLY A 184 -10.37 7.48 28.96
N THR A 185 -10.55 7.12 27.70
CA THR A 185 -9.47 6.92 26.74
C THR A 185 -9.37 8.12 25.79
N LEU A 186 -8.15 8.61 25.59
CA LEU A 186 -7.83 9.59 24.55
C LEU A 186 -7.22 8.89 23.36
N LEU A 187 -7.77 9.13 22.18
CA LEU A 187 -7.18 8.74 20.91
C LEU A 187 -6.49 9.94 20.28
N CYS A 188 -5.18 9.86 20.11
CA CYS A 188 -4.36 10.91 19.51
C CYS A 188 -3.89 10.50 18.13
N GLN A 189 -4.01 11.43 17.18
CA GLN A 189 -3.34 11.31 15.89
C GLN A 189 -1.82 11.41 16.06
N VAL A 190 -1.09 10.80 15.13
CA VAL A 190 0.36 10.99 14.99
C VAL A 190 0.66 11.86 13.78
N GLU A 191 1.83 12.49 13.79
CA GLU A 191 2.38 13.17 12.64
C GLU A 191 3.71 12.53 12.24
N VAL A 192 3.96 12.46 10.93
CA VAL A 192 5.20 11.89 10.37
C VAL A 192 6.31 12.93 10.49
N ILE A 193 7.39 12.57 11.19
CA ILE A 193 8.59 13.42 11.32
C ILE A 193 9.70 13.03 10.33
N ASN A 194 9.73 11.77 9.90
CA ASN A 194 10.62 11.27 8.86
C ASN A 194 10.02 10.05 8.15
N GLY A 195 10.41 9.83 6.91
CA GLY A 195 9.88 8.77 6.06
C GLY A 195 8.64 9.21 5.28
N MET A 196 8.02 8.26 4.61
CA MET A 196 6.79 8.46 3.84
C MET A 196 5.83 7.32 4.11
N TYR A 197 4.55 7.60 3.85
CA TYR A 197 3.54 6.57 3.77
C TYR A 197 4.03 5.49 2.80
N LEU A 198 4.14 4.25 3.29
CA LEU A 198 4.64 3.04 2.59
C LEU A 198 6.15 2.73 2.74
N THR A 199 6.94 3.58 3.40
CA THR A 199 8.33 3.28 3.78
C THR A 199 8.48 3.17 5.30
N ASP A 200 9.72 3.03 5.79
CA ASP A 200 9.98 3.15 7.22
C ASP A 200 9.69 4.58 7.66
N GLU A 201 8.86 4.72 8.69
CA GLU A 201 8.36 5.99 9.19
C GLU A 201 8.81 6.21 10.63
N VAL A 202 9.12 7.46 10.95
CA VAL A 202 9.22 7.92 12.32
C VAL A 202 8.09 8.90 12.55
N VAL A 203 7.31 8.66 13.59
CA VAL A 203 6.12 9.44 13.94
C VAL A 203 6.23 10.01 15.34
N ARG A 204 5.54 11.13 15.60
CA ARG A 204 5.32 11.63 16.96
C ARG A 204 3.84 11.84 17.24
N ILE A 205 3.46 11.81 18.51
CA ILE A 205 2.10 12.10 18.94
C ILE A 205 1.81 13.58 18.71
N ASN A 206 0.75 13.85 17.93
CA ASN A 206 0.22 15.20 17.78
C ASN A 206 -0.76 15.46 18.93
N LYS A 207 -0.31 16.24 19.92
CA LYS A 207 -1.10 16.58 21.12
C LYS A 207 -2.38 17.35 20.79
N GLU A 208 -2.37 18.16 19.74
CA GLU A 208 -3.54 18.93 19.29
C GLU A 208 -4.59 18.03 18.62
N GLY A 209 -4.16 16.86 18.14
CA GLY A 209 -4.99 15.84 17.51
C GLY A 209 -5.61 14.84 18.49
N CYS A 210 -5.50 15.05 19.80
CA CYS A 210 -6.06 14.16 20.82
C CYS A 210 -7.55 14.43 21.06
N ARG A 211 -8.37 13.36 21.00
CA ARG A 211 -9.82 13.43 21.25
C ARG A 211 -10.25 12.32 22.19
N VAL A 212 -11.32 12.57 22.95
CA VAL A 212 -11.96 11.53 23.77
C VAL A 212 -12.58 10.49 22.85
N GLU A 213 -12.25 9.23 23.09
CA GLU A 213 -12.88 8.09 22.42
C GLU A 213 -14.23 7.83 23.12
N ASN A 214 -15.33 8.02 22.38
CA ASN A 214 -16.71 7.82 22.87
C ASN A 214 -17.21 6.42 22.58
#